data_AF-A0A9N9WGG6-F1
#
_entry.id   AF-A0A9N9WGG6-F1
#
_cell.length_a   1.000
_cell.length_b   1.000
_cell.length_c   1.000
_cell.angle_alpha   90.00
_cell.angle_beta   90.00
_cell.angle_gamma   90.00
#
_symmetry.space_group_name_H-M   'P 1'
#
loop_
_entity.id
_entity.type
_entity.pdbx_description
1 polymer ?
#
loop_
_entity_poly.entity_id
_entity_poly.type
_entity_poly.pdbx_seq_one_letter_code
_entity_poly.pdbx_strand_id
1 'polypeptide(L)'
;MRPTNIKIIRERLRRNPYQTQKKLALQTNISHVSVNRILKYDRKVNAYSRRKVHFSNDRLCKLRRERCLIRYFTVRMGLFSKTRRHPMRQKPTNYFISKLM
;
A
#
# COMPACT_ATOMS: atom_id res chain seq x y z
N MET A 1 -24.77 -13.16 -0.67
CA MET A 1 -23.94 -12.88 -1.87
C MET A 1 -24.31 -13.87 -2.95
N ARG A 2 -24.23 -13.53 -4.24
CA ARG A 2 -24.58 -14.49 -5.31
C ARG A 2 -23.60 -15.67 -5.29
N PRO A 3 -24.08 -16.93 -5.22
CA PRO A 3 -23.21 -18.12 -5.16
C PRO A 3 -22.32 -18.26 -6.41
N THR A 4 -22.79 -17.78 -7.56
CA THR A 4 -22.01 -17.72 -8.82
C THR A 4 -20.74 -16.90 -8.66
N ASN A 5 -20.81 -15.75 -7.99
CA ASN A 5 -19.67 -14.86 -7.77
C ASN A 5 -18.63 -15.51 -6.85
N ILE A 6 -19.09 -16.29 -5.87
CA ILE A 6 -18.22 -17.05 -4.98
C ILE A 6 -17.45 -18.10 -5.79
N LYS A 7 -18.14 -18.88 -6.64
CA LYS A 7 -17.50 -19.90 -7.50
C LYS A 7 -16.45 -19.28 -8.44
N ILE A 8 -16.76 -18.14 -9.07
CA ILE A 8 -15.84 -17.46 -9.98
C ILE A 8 -14.57 -16.98 -9.26
N ILE A 9 -14.72 -16.29 -8.12
CA ILE A 9 -13.58 -15.88 -7.29
C ILE A 9 -12.87 -17.11 -6.74
N ARG A 10 -13.60 -18.21 -6.50
CA ARG A 10 -13.02 -19.46 -6.01
C ARG A 10 -12.00 -20.01 -7.00
N GLU A 11 -12.44 -20.14 -8.24
CA GLU A 11 -11.66 -20.71 -9.32
C GLU A 11 -10.46 -19.83 -9.71
N ARG A 12 -10.60 -18.50 -9.70
CA ARG A 12 -9.48 -17.60 -10.02
C ARG A 12 -8.35 -17.66 -9.01
N LEU A 13 -8.68 -17.62 -7.73
CA LEU A 13 -7.68 -17.72 -6.67
C LEU A 13 -7.05 -19.13 -6.60
N ARG A 14 -7.76 -20.18 -7.04
CA ARG A 14 -7.17 -21.51 -7.22
C ARG A 14 -6.07 -21.50 -8.28
N ARG A 15 -6.30 -20.82 -9.40
CA ARG A 15 -5.32 -20.69 -10.50
C ARG A 15 -4.17 -19.75 -10.16
N ASN A 16 -4.43 -18.68 -9.42
CA ASN A 16 -3.41 -17.73 -8.99
C ASN A 16 -3.72 -17.19 -7.58
N PRO A 17 -3.08 -17.74 -6.54
CA PRO A 17 -3.36 -17.37 -5.15
C PRO A 17 -2.83 -15.98 -4.76
N TYR A 18 -2.00 -15.35 -5.60
CA TYR A 18 -1.33 -14.08 -5.31
C TYR A 18 -2.04 -12.86 -5.92
N GLN A 19 -3.28 -13.02 -6.40
CA GLN A 19 -4.03 -11.92 -7.01
C GLN A 19 -4.49 -10.87 -6.00
N THR A 20 -4.47 -9.60 -6.42
CA THR A 20 -4.99 -8.48 -5.62
C THR A 20 -6.50 -8.38 -5.74
N GLN A 21 -7.16 -7.87 -4.70
CA GLN A 21 -8.63 -7.66 -4.71
C GLN A 21 -9.07 -6.74 -5.85
N LYS A 22 -8.29 -5.69 -6.15
CA LYS A 22 -8.53 -4.78 -7.26
C LYS A 22 -8.49 -5.52 -8.61
N LYS A 23 -7.49 -6.37 -8.83
CA LYS A 23 -7.38 -7.13 -10.08
C LYS A 23 -8.51 -8.16 -10.19
N LEU A 24 -8.87 -8.83 -9.09
CA LEU A 24 -10.03 -9.71 -9.04
C LEU A 24 -11.31 -8.96 -9.46
N ALA A 25 -11.60 -7.83 -8.83
CA ALA A 25 -12.78 -7.01 -9.11
C ALA A 25 -12.86 -6.59 -10.58
N LEU A 26 -11.75 -6.10 -11.15
CA LEU A 26 -11.66 -5.71 -12.56
C LEU A 26 -11.90 -6.89 -13.50
N GLN A 27 -11.29 -8.04 -13.22
CA GLN A 27 -11.38 -9.19 -14.10
C GLN A 27 -12.72 -9.92 -14.00
N THR A 28 -13.40 -9.88 -12.85
CA THR A 28 -14.70 -10.55 -12.64
C THR A 28 -15.88 -9.63 -12.91
N ASN A 29 -15.64 -8.34 -13.15
CA ASN A 29 -16.68 -7.30 -13.16
C ASN A 29 -17.59 -7.36 -11.90
N ILE A 30 -16.96 -7.57 -10.74
CA ILE A 30 -17.65 -7.63 -9.44
C ILE A 30 -17.19 -6.43 -8.64
N SER A 31 -18.11 -5.75 -7.95
CA SER A 31 -17.76 -4.60 -7.13
C SER A 31 -16.70 -4.96 -6.08
N HIS A 32 -15.78 -4.03 -5.83
CA HIS A 32 -14.69 -4.23 -4.88
C HIS A 32 -15.21 -4.60 -3.47
N VAL A 33 -16.33 -3.99 -3.06
CA VAL A 33 -17.01 -4.31 -1.79
C VAL A 33 -17.46 -5.77 -1.75
N SER A 34 -17.98 -6.29 -2.87
CA SER A 34 -18.42 -7.67 -2.94
C SER A 34 -17.24 -8.64 -2.92
N VAL A 35 -16.17 -8.37 -3.66
CA VAL A 35 -14.94 -9.17 -3.59
C VAL A 35 -14.41 -9.22 -2.16
N ASN A 36 -14.35 -8.08 -1.46
CA ASN A 36 -13.89 -8.01 -0.07
C ASN A 36 -14.78 -8.84 0.88
N ARG A 37 -16.11 -8.76 0.75
CA ARG A 37 -17.04 -9.57 1.56
C ARG A 37 -16.86 -11.07 1.28
N ILE A 38 -16.71 -11.49 0.02
CA ILE A 38 -16.47 -12.91 -0.32
C ILE A 38 -15.19 -13.42 0.35
N LEU A 39 -14.10 -12.65 0.24
CA LEU A 39 -12.81 -13.07 0.82
C LEU A 39 -12.84 -13.13 2.35
N LYS A 40 -13.50 -12.14 2.99
CA LYS A 40 -13.61 -12.04 4.44
C LYS A 40 -14.48 -13.15 5.04
N TYR A 41 -15.66 -13.39 4.48
CA TYR A 41 -16.67 -14.27 5.09
C TYR A 41 -16.65 -15.72 4.57
N ASP A 42 -16.41 -15.95 3.28
CA ASP A 42 -16.44 -17.30 2.70
C ASP A 42 -15.09 -18.03 2.83
N ARG A 43 -13.98 -17.33 2.58
CA ARG A 43 -12.64 -17.94 2.62
C ARG A 43 -11.92 -17.78 3.96
N LYS A 44 -12.42 -16.95 4.88
CA LYS A 44 -11.70 -16.51 6.09
C LYS A 44 -10.29 -15.97 5.81
N VAL A 45 -10.03 -15.56 4.57
CA VAL A 45 -8.72 -15.00 4.18
C VAL A 45 -8.78 -13.53 4.56
N ASN A 46 -8.30 -13.22 5.76
CA ASN A 46 -8.01 -11.84 6.11
C ASN A 46 -6.91 -11.35 5.17
N ALA A 47 -7.20 -10.27 4.43
CA ALA A 47 -6.17 -9.60 3.65
C ALA A 47 -5.04 -9.22 4.63
N TYR A 48 -3.90 -9.90 4.52
CA TYR A 48 -2.74 -9.57 5.34
C TYR A 48 -2.31 -8.15 4.96
N SER A 49 -2.65 -7.19 5.80
CA SER A 49 -2.14 -5.83 5.68
C SER A 49 -0.68 -5.87 6.07
N ARG A 50 0.21 -6.11 5.09
CA ARG A 50 1.61 -5.75 5.25
C ARG A 50 1.63 -4.25 5.49
N ARG A 51 1.86 -3.82 6.73
CA ARG A 51 2.32 -2.45 6.99
C ARG A 51 3.59 -2.29 6.17
N LYS A 52 3.51 -1.63 5.01
CA LYS A 52 4.69 -1.16 4.30
C LYS A 52 5.33 -0.11 5.19
N VAL A 53 6.22 -0.55 6.07
CA VAL A 53 7.03 0.36 6.87
C VAL A 53 8.00 1.02 5.90
N HIS A 54 8.05 2.35 5.91
CA HIS A 54 9.04 3.08 5.14
C HIS A 54 10.37 3.01 5.89
N PHE A 55 11.11 1.91 5.71
CA PHE A 55 12.51 1.89 6.11
C PHE A 55 13.26 2.98 5.34
N SER A 56 14.09 3.76 6.03
CA SER A 56 14.98 4.69 5.33
C SER A 56 16.02 3.87 4.60
N ASN A 57 16.14 4.08 3.28
CA ASN A 57 17.32 3.65 2.56
C ASN A 57 18.46 4.66 2.80
N ASP A 58 19.69 4.29 2.46
CA ASP A 58 20.88 5.12 2.71
C ASP A 58 20.76 6.51 2.07
N ARG A 59 20.14 6.58 0.89
CA ARG A 59 19.85 7.85 0.22
C ARG A 59 18.92 8.74 1.06
N LEU A 60 17.86 8.20 1.64
CA LEU A 60 16.94 8.93 2.52
C LEU A 60 17.61 9.36 3.82
N CYS A 61 18.51 8.55 4.37
CA CYS A 61 19.35 8.91 5.52
C CYS A 61 20.27 10.09 5.18
N LYS A 62 20.97 10.06 4.04
CA LYS A 62 21.84 11.15 3.57
C LYS A 62 21.05 12.46 3.38
N LEU A 63 19.94 12.42 2.65
CA LEU A 63 19.08 13.59 2.41
C LEU A 63 18.43 14.14 3.69
N ARG A 64 18.23 13.30 4.71
CA ARG A 64 17.75 13.74 6.03
C ARG A 64 18.87 14.45 6.80
N ARG A 65 20.06 13.86 6.81
CA ARG A 65 21.25 14.45 7.45
C ARG A 65 21.59 15.82 6.86
N GLU A 66 21.63 15.94 5.53
CA GLU A 66 21.88 17.21 4.84
C GLU A 66 20.84 18.27 5.21
N ARG A 67 19.55 17.93 5.24
CA ARG A 67 18.49 18.86 5.68
C ARG A 67 18.64 19.28 7.13
N CYS A 68 19.00 18.36 8.03
CA CYS A 68 19.23 18.69 9.44
C CYS A 68 20.43 19.60 9.61
N LEU A 69 21.53 19.36 8.89
CA LEU A 69 22.72 20.22 8.91
C LEU A 69 22.39 21.63 8.40
N ILE A 70 21.73 21.73 7.23
CA ILE A 70 21.29 23.02 6.68
C ILE A 70 20.42 23.76 7.71
N ARG A 71 19.44 23.07 8.32
CA ARG A 71 18.57 23.68 9.34
C ARG A 71 19.35 24.12 10.59
N TYR A 72 20.30 23.33 11.05
CA TYR A 72 21.14 23.68 12.19
C TYR A 72 21.94 24.95 11.90
N PHE A 73 22.58 25.04 10.73
CA PHE A 73 23.33 26.22 10.31
C PHE A 73 22.44 27.45 10.10
N THR A 74 21.27 27.30 9.48
CA THR A 74 20.36 28.44 9.27
C THR A 74 19.78 28.98 10.57
N VAL A 75 19.45 28.10 11.52
CA VAL A 75 19.00 28.52 12.87
C VAL A 75 20.14 29.16 13.64
N ARG A 76 21.35 28.57 13.61
CA ARG A 76 22.54 29.08 14.32
C ARG A 76 23.00 30.45 13.79
N MET A 77 22.89 30.67 12.49
CA MET A 77 23.27 31.94 11.83
C MET A 77 22.13 32.98 11.81
N GLY A 78 20.96 32.69 12.41
CA GLY A 78 19.83 33.62 12.47
C GLY A 78 19.09 33.86 11.14
N LEU A 79 19.37 33.07 10.10
CA LEU A 79 18.84 33.24 8.74
C LEU A 79 17.49 32.51 8.53
N PHE A 80 16.56 32.63 9.48
CA PHE A 80 15.29 31.90 9.43
C PHE A 80 14.26 32.58 8.52
N SER A 81 14.36 32.38 7.20
CA SER A 81 13.27 32.74 6.28
C SER A 81 12.20 31.65 6.27
N LYS A 82 10.96 32.05 6.57
CA LYS A 82 9.78 31.19 6.86
C LYS A 82 9.26 30.33 5.70
N THR A 83 9.98 30.13 4.62
CA THR A 83 9.41 29.56 3.38
C THR A 83 10.20 28.37 2.85
N ARG A 84 9.60 27.18 2.98
CA ARG A 84 9.51 26.12 1.94
C ARG A 84 8.85 24.87 2.54
N ARG A 85 7.52 24.80 2.49
CA ARG A 85 6.81 23.52 2.56
C ARG A 85 7.00 22.83 1.22
N HIS A 86 7.87 21.84 1.15
CA HIS A 86 7.95 20.98 -0.03
C HIS A 86 6.67 20.14 -0.16
N PRO A 87 6.09 20.02 -1.37
CA PRO A 87 4.85 19.29 -1.56
C PRO A 87 5.03 17.80 -1.24
N MET A 88 4.07 17.24 -0.49
CA MET A 88 4.01 15.81 -0.20
C MET A 88 3.89 15.02 -1.51
N ARG A 89 4.91 14.21 -1.81
CA ARG A 89 4.86 13.23 -2.91
C ARG A 89 3.84 12.15 -2.57
N GLN A 90 2.76 12.08 -3.34
CA GLN A 90 1.74 11.03 -3.21
C GLN A 90 2.37 9.66 -3.50
N LYS A 91 2.11 8.66 -2.65
CA LYS A 91 2.69 7.31 -2.76
C LYS A 91 1.75 6.40 -3.57
N PRO A 92 2.25 5.61 -4.54
CA PRO A 92 1.42 4.68 -5.29
C PRO A 92 1.05 3.45 -4.44
N THR A 93 -0.23 3.11 -4.45
CA THR A 93 -0.86 2.03 -3.67
C THR A 93 -0.80 0.69 -4.43
N ASN A 94 0.27 -0.09 -4.21
CA ASN A 94 0.35 -1.47 -4.70
C ASN A 94 0.39 -2.46 -3.54
N TYR A 95 -0.73 -3.16 -3.34
CA TYR A 95 -0.91 -4.31 -2.45
C TYR A 95 -0.51 -5.59 -3.20
N PHE A 96 0.34 -6.43 -2.61
CA PHE A 96 0.66 -7.78 -3.07
C PHE A 96 0.19 -8.76 -1.99
N ILE A 97 -0.54 -9.80 -2.38
CA ILE A 97 -0.90 -10.93 -1.49
C ILE A 97 0.26 -11.94 -1.60
N SER A 98 0.68 -12.57 -0.50
CA SER A 98 1.68 -13.65 -0.44
C SER A 98 1.10 -14.93 0.21
N LYS A 99 1.63 -16.08 -0.19
CA LYS A 99 1.15 -17.48 -0.10
C LYS A 99 0.97 -18.02 1.33
N LEU A 100 -0.03 -18.90 1.47
CA LEU A 100 -0.21 -19.86 2.56
C LEU A 100 0.88 -20.96 2.50
N MET A 101 1.53 -21.24 3.64
CA MET A 101 1.80 -22.62 4.07
C MET A 101 0.62 -23.07 4.92
#